data_AF-A0AAE9W9B2-F1
#
_entry.id   AF-A0AAE9W9B2-F1
#
_cell.length_a   1.000
_cell.length_b   1.000
_cell.length_c   1.000
_cell.angle_alpha   90.00
_cell.angle_beta   90.00
_cell.angle_gamma   90.00
#
_symmetry.space_group_name_H-M   'P 1'
#
loop_
_entity.id
_entity.type
_entity.pdbx_description
1 polymer ?
#
loop_
_entity_poly.entity_id
_entity_poly.type
_entity_poly.pdbx_seq_one_letter_code
_entity_poly.pdbx_strand_id
1 'polypeptide(L)'
;MSLTEEDLRKFHDEHFGNVAIQCWENAFLQSPADLDVSSTYNKNSKLPSIERYPDGTIRTLTDEQISYFRESEVRELKWKREKEQFMQEKEKATKAFEQTSVAASVPESEPHVPMPLQQSLSLDSYQTLYGYSCHDILELEQILDNSFQKFTAVATKYWPPIPIRS
;
A
#
# COMPACT_ATOMS: atom_id res chain seq x y z
N MET A 1 6.03 -36.95 25.92
CA MET A 1 7.04 -37.24 24.88
C MET A 1 8.14 -36.21 25.04
N SER A 2 9.36 -36.60 25.39
CA SER A 2 10.49 -35.69 25.45
C SER A 2 11.30 -35.82 24.16
N LEU A 3 11.54 -34.69 23.49
CA LEU A 3 12.46 -34.63 22.35
C LEU A 3 13.87 -34.94 22.83
N THR A 4 14.55 -35.85 22.15
CA THR A 4 15.96 -36.16 22.42
C THR A 4 16.88 -35.39 21.48
N GLU A 5 18.16 -35.24 21.84
CA GLU A 5 19.15 -34.56 21.00
C GLU A 5 19.32 -35.25 19.64
N GLU A 6 19.17 -36.58 19.61
CA GLU A 6 19.20 -37.38 18.39
C GLU A 6 18.05 -37.05 17.44
N ASP A 7 16.87 -36.73 17.97
CA ASP A 7 15.71 -36.31 17.17
C ASP A 7 15.95 -34.94 16.52
N LEU A 8 16.57 -34.01 17.25
CA LEU A 8 16.94 -32.69 16.72
C LEU A 8 17.99 -32.80 15.61
N ARG A 9 18.96 -33.71 15.77
CA ARG A 9 20.01 -33.93 14.78
C ARG A 9 19.46 -34.54 13.49
N LYS A 10 18.56 -35.53 13.61
CA LYS A 10 17.86 -36.09 12.45
C LYS A 10 17.02 -35.04 11.73
N PHE A 11 16.26 -34.24 12.48
CA PHE A 11 15.49 -33.13 11.90
C PHE A 11 16.37 -32.15 11.14
N HIS A 12 17.52 -31.78 11.72
CA HIS A 12 18.48 -30.89 11.09
C HIS A 12 19.03 -31.46 9.78
N ASP A 13 19.48 -32.71 9.78
CA ASP A 13 20.05 -33.35 8.59
C ASP A 13 19.02 -33.61 7.49
N GLU A 14 17.75 -33.82 7.84
CA GLU A 14 16.65 -34.01 6.88
C GLU A 14 16.17 -32.70 6.24
N HIS A 15 16.21 -31.58 6.98
CA HIS A 15 15.65 -30.30 6.53
C HIS A 15 16.69 -29.32 5.98
N PHE A 16 17.94 -29.38 6.43
CA PHE A 16 18.99 -28.48 6.00
C PHE A 16 20.01 -29.20 5.10
N GLY A 17 19.95 -28.90 3.81
CA GLY A 17 20.96 -29.38 2.86
C GLY A 17 22.31 -28.72 3.09
N ASN A 18 23.38 -29.40 2.68
CA ASN A 18 24.78 -28.94 2.83
C ASN A 18 25.03 -27.53 2.27
N VAL A 19 24.27 -27.14 1.24
CA VAL A 19 24.33 -25.79 0.64
C VAL A 19 23.81 -24.72 1.59
N ALA A 20 22.72 -24.99 2.34
CA ALA A 20 22.17 -24.05 3.31
C ALA A 20 23.13 -23.86 4.50
N ILE A 21 23.79 -24.93 4.93
CA ILE A 21 24.81 -24.91 5.99
C ILE A 21 26.00 -24.04 5.54
N GLN A 22 26.53 -24.25 4.33
CA GLN A 22 27.63 -23.44 3.80
C GLN A 22 27.27 -21.96 3.63
N CYS A 23 26.04 -21.64 3.22
CA CYS A 23 25.57 -20.26 3.16
C CYS A 23 25.53 -19.62 4.56
N TRP A 24 25.08 -20.36 5.57
CA TRP A 24 25.05 -19.88 6.94
C TRP A 24 26.46 -19.68 7.50
N GLU A 25 27.37 -20.63 7.31
CA GLU A 25 28.77 -20.50 7.74
C GLU A 25 29.45 -19.30 7.08
N ASN A 26 29.24 -19.09 5.78
CA ASN A 26 29.79 -17.94 5.09
C ASN A 26 29.15 -16.61 5.55
N ALA A 27 27.86 -16.58 5.86
CA ALA A 27 27.20 -15.35 6.28
C ALA A 27 27.53 -14.94 7.73
N PHE A 28 27.77 -15.91 8.61
CA PHE A 28 27.88 -15.65 10.06
C PHE A 28 29.24 -15.96 10.67
N LEU A 29 30.04 -16.85 10.08
CA LEU A 29 31.36 -17.24 10.59
C LEU A 29 32.53 -16.61 9.82
N GLN A 30 32.28 -15.81 8.78
CA GLN A 30 33.34 -15.03 8.15
C GLN A 30 33.96 -14.06 9.14
N SER A 31 35.28 -14.18 9.33
CA SER A 31 36.08 -13.26 10.15
C SER A 31 36.05 -11.86 9.51
N PRO A 32 35.88 -10.77 10.28
CA PRO A 32 35.84 -9.41 9.75
C PRO A 32 37.14 -8.95 9.06
N ALA A 33 38.16 -9.81 8.99
CA ALA A 33 39.43 -9.53 8.30
C ALA A 33 39.33 -9.62 6.76
N ASP A 34 38.35 -10.34 6.20
CA ASP A 34 38.21 -10.52 4.75
C ASP A 34 37.26 -9.51 4.09
N LEU A 35 36.60 -8.66 4.88
CA LEU A 35 35.90 -7.49 4.40
C LEU A 35 36.91 -6.34 4.29
N ASP A 36 37.65 -6.30 3.18
CA ASP A 36 38.48 -5.15 2.79
C ASP A 36 37.60 -3.93 2.48
N VAL A 37 37.07 -3.32 3.54
CA VAL A 37 36.43 -2.00 3.55
C VAL A 37 37.49 -0.94 3.87
N SER A 38 38.71 -1.10 3.34
CA SER A 38 39.81 -0.13 3.53
C SER A 38 40.02 0.83 2.34
N SER A 39 39.21 0.77 1.27
CA SER A 39 39.51 1.53 0.04
C SER A 39 38.71 2.83 -0.17
N THR A 40 38.09 3.43 0.86
CA THR A 40 37.49 4.78 0.68
C THR A 40 37.41 5.66 1.92
N TYR A 41 38.30 5.51 2.90
CA TYR A 41 38.46 6.54 3.93
C TYR A 41 39.58 7.50 3.53
N ASN A 42 39.21 8.46 2.69
CA ASN A 42 40.01 9.64 2.37
C ASN A 42 40.28 10.41 3.67
N LYS A 43 41.51 10.31 4.19
CA LYS A 43 41.96 10.83 5.49
C LYS A 43 42.06 12.37 5.57
N ASN A 44 41.56 13.10 4.57
CA ASN A 44 41.68 14.55 4.44
C ASN A 44 40.36 15.32 4.29
N SER A 45 39.19 14.71 4.51
CA SER A 45 37.96 15.48 4.68
C SER A 45 37.88 15.98 6.12
N LYS A 46 37.83 17.30 6.31
CA LYS A 46 37.34 17.91 7.55
C LYS A 46 35.98 17.28 7.85
N LEU A 47 35.94 16.32 8.76
CA LEU A 47 34.70 15.71 9.22
C LEU A 47 33.79 16.85 9.67
N PRO A 48 32.53 16.93 9.19
CA PRO A 48 31.59 17.93 9.67
C PRO A 48 31.52 17.77 11.18
N SER A 49 31.79 18.86 11.91
CA SER A 49 31.77 18.88 13.36
C SER A 49 30.44 18.32 13.85
N ILE A 50 30.47 17.13 14.42
CA ILE A 50 29.26 16.47 14.92
C ILE A 50 28.72 17.35 16.07
N GLU A 51 27.54 17.88 15.88
CA GLU A 51 26.89 18.71 16.89
C GLU A 51 26.55 17.81 18.09
N ARG A 52 27.01 18.22 19.28
CA ARG A 52 26.72 17.51 20.53
C ARG A 52 25.63 18.28 21.27
N TYR A 53 24.76 17.54 21.95
CA TYR A 53 23.86 18.14 22.93
C TYR A 53 24.66 18.70 24.13
N PRO A 54 24.09 19.62 24.94
CA PRO A 54 24.78 20.20 26.10
C PRO A 54 25.24 19.19 27.16
N ASP A 55 24.66 18.00 27.16
CA ASP A 55 25.02 16.85 28.00
C ASP A 55 26.22 16.04 27.45
N GLY A 56 26.75 16.39 26.28
CA GLY A 56 27.87 15.71 25.62
C GLY A 56 27.47 14.54 24.71
N THR A 57 26.18 14.21 24.66
CA THR A 57 25.63 13.17 23.79
C THR A 57 25.77 13.60 22.33
N ILE A 58 26.29 12.72 21.49
CA ILE A 58 26.46 12.96 20.05
C ILE A 58 25.09 12.96 19.39
N ARG A 59 24.75 14.00 18.61
CA ARG A 59 23.56 13.95 17.76
C ARG A 59 23.76 12.86 16.71
N THR A 60 22.92 11.83 16.75
CA THR A 60 22.91 10.73 15.79
C THR A 60 22.21 11.09 14.48
N LEU A 61 21.32 12.08 14.54
CA LEU A 61 20.57 12.60 13.41
C LEU A 61 20.85 14.09 13.24
N THR A 62 20.97 14.52 11.98
CA THR A 62 21.06 15.94 11.63
C THR A 62 19.69 16.62 11.75
N ASP A 63 19.67 17.94 11.88
CA ASP A 63 18.41 18.71 11.96
C ASP A 63 17.52 18.49 10.71
N GLU A 64 18.14 18.29 9.54
CA GLU A 64 17.45 17.95 8.29
C GLU A 64 16.83 16.53 8.34
N GLN A 65 17.53 15.55 8.91
CA GLN A 65 16.95 14.22 9.13
C GLN A 65 15.77 14.30 10.09
N ILE A 66 15.88 15.10 11.15
CA ILE A 66 14.81 15.34 12.11
C ILE A 66 13.62 16.03 11.43
N SER A 67 13.84 16.97 10.49
CA SER A 67 12.73 17.60 9.76
C SER A 67 11.95 16.62 8.91
N TYR A 68 12.60 15.64 8.27
CA TYR A 68 11.88 14.61 7.51
C TYR A 68 10.94 13.77 8.38
N PHE A 69 11.38 13.39 9.58
CA PHE A 69 10.52 12.64 10.51
C PHE A 69 9.34 13.48 10.98
N ARG A 70 9.58 14.76 11.32
CA ARG A 70 8.50 15.68 11.71
C ARG A 70 7.47 15.87 10.61
N GLU A 71 7.92 16.08 9.37
CA GLU A 71 7.02 16.22 8.24
C GLU A 71 6.24 14.93 7.95
N SER A 72 6.89 13.78 8.10
CA SER A 72 6.26 12.47 7.93
C SER A 72 5.18 12.23 8.99
N GLU A 73 5.45 12.58 10.24
CA GLU A 73 4.47 12.49 11.34
C GLU A 73 3.27 13.41 11.10
N VAL A 74 3.51 14.66 10.69
CA VAL A 74 2.45 15.62 10.37
C VAL A 74 1.60 15.11 9.20
N ARG A 75 2.23 14.54 8.16
CA ARG A 75 1.52 13.96 7.02
C ARG A 75 0.65 12.79 7.45
N GLU A 76 1.17 11.89 8.28
CA GLU A 76 0.42 10.74 8.78
C GLU A 76 -0.79 11.17 9.63
N LEU A 77 -0.63 12.19 10.48
CA LEU A 77 -1.73 12.75 11.27
C LEU A 77 -2.83 13.37 10.39
N LYS A 78 -2.45 14.11 9.34
CA LYS A 78 -3.41 14.64 8.36
C LYS A 78 -4.16 13.51 7.65
N TRP A 79 -3.42 12.51 7.17
CA TRP A 79 -3.98 11.35 6.49
C TRP A 79 -4.99 10.60 7.37
N LYS A 80 -4.66 10.36 8.64
CA LYS A 80 -5.58 9.71 9.59
C LYS A 80 -6.86 10.52 9.79
N ARG A 81 -6.74 11.84 9.95
CA ARG A 81 -7.90 12.74 10.13
C ARG A 81 -8.81 12.75 8.91
N GLU A 82 -8.25 12.89 7.72
CA GLU A 82 -9.00 12.89 6.47
C GLU A 82 -9.72 11.55 6.24
N LYS A 83 -9.04 10.43 6.52
CA LYS A 83 -9.63 9.09 6.45
C LYS A 83 -10.79 8.92 7.42
N GLU A 84 -10.65 9.41 8.65
CA GLU A 84 -11.71 9.33 9.66
C GLU A 84 -12.93 10.18 9.27
N GLN A 85 -12.70 11.39 8.74
CA GLN A 85 -13.78 12.25 8.23
C GLN A 85 -14.54 11.58 7.08
N PHE A 86 -13.83 10.99 6.12
CA PHE A 86 -14.44 10.26 5.02
C PHE A 86 -15.30 9.07 5.49
N MET A 87 -14.81 8.30 6.47
CA MET A 87 -15.58 7.18 7.05
C MET A 87 -16.84 7.67 7.77
N GLN A 88 -16.75 8.76 8.53
CA GLN A 88 -17.92 9.36 9.19
C GLN A 88 -18.95 9.90 8.20
N GLU A 89 -18.50 10.51 7.09
CA GLU A 89 -19.40 10.99 6.05
C GLU A 89 -20.11 9.83 5.34
N LYS A 90 -19.38 8.76 5.03
CA LYS A 90 -19.96 7.54 4.46
C LYS A 90 -21.02 6.93 5.38
N GLU A 91 -20.75 6.83 6.69
CA GLU A 91 -21.73 6.32 7.65
C GLU A 91 -22.98 7.20 7.77
N LYS A 92 -22.83 8.53 7.65
CA LYS A 92 -23.97 9.45 7.62
C LYS A 92 -24.79 9.28 6.34
N ALA A 93 -24.12 9.11 5.20
CA ALA A 93 -24.78 8.86 3.92
C ALA A 93 -25.55 7.53 3.91
N THR A 94 -24.98 6.45 4.46
CA THR A 94 -25.69 5.16 4.57
C THR A 94 -26.89 5.25 5.51
N LYS A 95 -26.77 5.93 6.66
CA LYS A 95 -27.89 6.15 7.58
C LYS A 95 -28.99 7.01 6.97
N ALA A 96 -28.64 8.04 6.20
CA ALA A 96 -29.61 8.87 5.49
C ALA A 96 -30.36 8.05 4.42
N PHE A 97 -29.64 7.20 3.68
CA PHE A 97 -30.23 6.29 2.69
C PHE A 97 -31.20 5.27 3.34
N GLU A 98 -30.81 4.68 4.47
CA GLU A 98 -31.66 3.77 5.25
C GLU A 98 -32.90 4.48 5.82
N GLN A 99 -32.80 5.75 6.22
CA GLN A 99 -33.96 6.52 6.69
C GLN A 99 -34.93 6.87 5.56
N THR A 100 -34.44 7.10 4.35
CA THR A 100 -35.31 7.35 3.17
C THR A 100 -36.03 6.09 2.66
N SER A 101 -35.54 4.89 2.95
CA SER A 101 -36.17 3.64 2.46
C SER A 101 -37.41 3.22 3.26
N VAL A 102 -37.62 3.77 4.47
CA VAL A 102 -38.79 3.44 5.32
C VAL A 102 -40.04 4.26 4.95
N ALA A 103 -39.91 5.30 4.11
CA ALA A 103 -41.03 6.19 3.75
C ALA A 103 -41.18 6.37 2.23
N ALA A 104 -41.51 5.31 1.49
CA ALA A 104 -41.81 5.46 0.07
C ALA A 104 -42.77 4.38 -0.48
N SER A 105 -44.07 4.59 -0.27
CA SER A 105 -45.10 4.14 -1.21
C SER A 105 -45.24 5.24 -2.27
N VAL A 106 -44.31 5.29 -3.21
CA VAL A 106 -44.30 6.21 -4.36
C VAL A 106 -44.71 5.40 -5.59
N PRO A 107 -45.62 5.88 -6.46
CA PRO A 107 -46.02 5.18 -7.68
C PRO A 107 -44.80 4.90 -8.58
N GLU A 108 -44.77 3.73 -9.20
CA GLU A 108 -43.65 3.26 -10.04
C GLU A 108 -43.25 4.34 -11.06
N SER A 109 -42.04 4.88 -10.88
CA SER A 109 -41.41 5.77 -11.85
C SER A 109 -41.01 4.98 -13.08
N GLU A 110 -40.97 5.65 -14.24
CA GLU A 110 -40.50 5.08 -15.50
C GLU A 110 -39.21 4.27 -15.35
N PRO A 111 -39.02 3.20 -16.15
CA PRO A 111 -37.88 2.29 -16.03
C PRO A 111 -36.57 3.06 -16.03
N HIS A 112 -35.99 3.19 -14.83
CA HIS A 112 -34.71 3.82 -14.61
C HIS A 112 -33.63 2.87 -15.11
N VAL A 113 -33.08 3.15 -16.28
CA VAL A 113 -31.87 2.46 -16.75
C VAL A 113 -30.77 2.85 -15.76
N PRO A 114 -30.19 1.92 -14.97
CA PRO A 114 -29.28 2.24 -13.88
C PRO A 114 -27.95 2.86 -14.35
N MET A 115 -27.78 3.01 -15.67
CA MET A 115 -26.61 3.60 -16.29
C MET A 115 -27.07 4.39 -17.52
N PRO A 116 -27.06 5.74 -17.49
CA PRO A 116 -27.20 6.50 -18.73
C PRO A 116 -26.00 6.18 -19.61
N LEU A 117 -26.24 5.67 -20.82
CA LEU A 117 -25.26 5.17 -21.79
C LEU A 117 -24.19 6.18 -22.25
N GLN A 118 -24.11 7.38 -21.67
CA GLN A 118 -23.38 8.52 -22.25
C GLN A 118 -22.70 9.47 -21.25
N GLN A 119 -22.74 9.21 -19.94
CA GLN A 119 -22.02 10.08 -19.00
C GLN A 119 -20.69 9.43 -18.64
N SER A 120 -19.68 9.62 -19.49
CA SER A 120 -18.30 9.48 -19.05
C SER A 120 -18.09 10.49 -17.93
N LEU A 121 -18.09 9.99 -16.69
CA LEU A 121 -17.78 10.78 -15.51
C LEU A 121 -16.41 11.42 -15.74
N SER A 122 -16.37 12.75 -15.78
CA SER A 122 -15.13 13.50 -16.01
C SER A 122 -14.11 13.16 -14.92
N LEU A 123 -12.83 13.25 -15.23
CA LEU A 123 -11.76 12.96 -14.25
C LEU A 123 -11.92 13.83 -12.99
N ASP A 124 -12.38 15.07 -13.16
CA ASP A 124 -12.69 16.02 -12.07
C ASP A 124 -13.83 15.52 -11.17
N SER A 125 -14.82 14.84 -11.74
CA SER A 125 -15.91 14.23 -10.96
C SER A 125 -15.42 13.03 -10.14
N TYR A 126 -14.51 12.21 -10.67
CA TYR A 126 -13.86 11.12 -9.92
C TYR A 126 -13.03 11.67 -8.77
N GLN A 127 -12.29 12.74 -9.00
CA GLN A 127 -11.49 13.38 -7.96
C GLN A 127 -12.38 13.95 -6.85
N THR A 128 -13.55 14.49 -7.20
CA THR A 128 -14.53 15.01 -6.22
C THR A 128 -15.19 13.88 -5.43
N LEU A 129 -15.55 12.77 -6.07
CA LEU A 129 -16.30 11.68 -5.47
C LEU A 129 -15.42 10.74 -4.62
N TYR A 130 -14.21 10.48 -5.08
CA TYR A 130 -13.32 9.48 -4.50
C TYR A 130 -12.05 10.08 -3.89
N GLY A 131 -11.80 11.38 -4.07
CA GLY A 131 -10.67 12.08 -3.47
C GLY A 131 -9.34 11.38 -3.75
N TYR A 132 -8.67 10.96 -2.68
CA TYR A 132 -7.34 10.33 -2.74
C TYR A 132 -7.31 8.96 -3.41
N SER A 133 -8.42 8.20 -3.39
CA SER A 133 -8.49 6.89 -4.05
C SER A 133 -8.90 6.98 -5.52
N CYS A 134 -9.00 8.19 -6.08
CA CYS A 134 -9.36 8.40 -7.48
C CYS A 134 -8.42 7.62 -8.43
N HIS A 135 -7.11 7.64 -8.16
CA HIS A 135 -6.13 6.96 -9.01
C HIS A 135 -6.31 5.44 -9.00
N ASP A 136 -6.41 4.85 -7.80
CA ASP A 136 -6.58 3.41 -7.63
C ASP A 136 -7.89 2.91 -8.25
N ILE A 137 -8.97 3.68 -8.09
CA ILE A 137 -10.28 3.34 -8.67
C ILE A 137 -10.24 3.41 -10.20
N LEU A 138 -9.57 4.42 -10.76
CA LEU A 138 -9.37 4.53 -12.21
C LEU A 138 -8.64 3.30 -12.77
N GLU A 139 -7.59 2.84 -12.08
CA GLU A 139 -6.83 1.67 -12.50
C GLU A 139 -7.66 0.39 -12.42
N LEU A 140 -8.40 0.19 -11.33
CA LEU A 140 -9.25 -0.98 -11.15
C LEU A 140 -10.36 -1.05 -12.20
N GLU A 141 -11.02 0.06 -12.50
CA GLU A 141 -12.04 0.12 -13.55
C GLU A 141 -11.45 -0.18 -14.92
N GLN A 142 -10.27 0.34 -15.24
CA GLN A 142 -9.59 0.03 -16.50
C GLN A 142 -9.27 -1.47 -16.62
N ILE A 143 -8.88 -2.13 -15.53
CA ILE A 143 -8.65 -3.57 -15.49
C ILE A 143 -9.97 -4.32 -15.72
N LEU A 144 -11.06 -3.88 -15.08
CA LEU A 144 -12.37 -4.49 -15.25
C LEU A 144 -12.87 -4.35 -16.69
N ASP A 145 -12.73 -3.19 -17.32
CA ASP A 145 -13.09 -2.96 -18.73
C ASP A 145 -12.31 -3.88 -19.67
N ASN A 146 -11.00 -3.98 -19.47
CA ASN A 146 -10.15 -4.88 -20.23
C ASN A 146 -10.58 -6.35 -20.05
N SER A 147 -10.95 -6.73 -18.82
CA SER A 147 -11.43 -8.10 -18.54
C SER A 147 -12.79 -8.34 -19.22
N PHE A 148 -13.71 -7.39 -19.11
CA PHE A 148 -15.04 -7.48 -19.68
C PHE A 148 -14.98 -7.60 -21.20
N GLN A 149 -14.21 -6.73 -21.86
CA GLN A 149 -14.02 -6.76 -23.31
C GLN A 149 -13.46 -8.11 -23.79
N LYS A 150 -12.52 -8.71 -23.04
CA LYS A 150 -12.01 -10.06 -23.34
C LYS A 150 -13.09 -11.14 -23.23
N PHE A 151 -13.94 -11.08 -22.20
CA PHE A 151 -15.03 -12.05 -22.01
C PHE A 151 -16.15 -11.88 -23.04
N THR A 152 -16.49 -10.65 -23.40
CA THR A 152 -17.57 -10.33 -24.34
C THR A 152 -17.11 -10.19 -25.79
N ALA A 153 -15.84 -10.52 -26.10
CA ALA A 153 -15.33 -10.54 -27.46
C ALA A 153 -16.06 -11.56 -28.36
N VAL A 154 -16.79 -12.51 -27.76
CA VAL A 154 -17.72 -13.39 -28.48
C VAL A 154 -19.01 -12.61 -28.75
N ALA A 155 -19.35 -12.43 -30.03
CA ALA A 155 -20.54 -11.70 -30.46
C ALA A 155 -21.83 -12.30 -29.85
N THR A 156 -22.36 -11.64 -28.81
CA THR A 156 -23.65 -11.98 -28.23
C THR A 156 -24.76 -11.34 -29.06
N LYS A 157 -25.65 -12.15 -29.63
CA LYS A 157 -26.74 -11.73 -30.54
C LYS A 157 -27.70 -10.70 -29.93
N TYR A 158 -27.77 -10.60 -28.60
CA TYR A 158 -28.81 -9.83 -27.91
C TYR A 158 -28.28 -8.76 -26.94
N TRP A 159 -26.96 -8.63 -26.77
CA TRP A 159 -26.41 -7.60 -25.89
C TRP A 159 -25.11 -7.04 -26.46
N PRO A 160 -25.02 -5.74 -26.79
CA PRO A 160 -23.76 -5.13 -27.16
C PRO A 160 -22.83 -5.08 -25.94
N PRO A 161 -21.53 -5.38 -26.08
CA PRO A 161 -20.58 -5.16 -25.01
C PRO A 161 -20.43 -3.65 -24.80
N ILE A 162 -20.98 -3.15 -23.70
CA ILE A 162 -20.83 -1.74 -23.31
C ILE A 162 -19.67 -1.69 -22.32
N PRO A 163 -18.56 -1.03 -22.65
CA PRO A 163 -17.50 -0.78 -21.66
C PRO A 163 -18.01 0.16 -20.57
N ILE A 164 -17.49 0.03 -19.35
CA ILE A 164 -17.81 0.91 -18.22
C ILE A 164 -17.35 2.34 -18.54
N ARG A 165 -16.27 2.49 -19.32
CA ARG A 165 -15.81 3.77 -19.89
C ARG A 165 -15.93 3.77 -21.42
N SER A 166 -16.63 4.77 -21.96
CA SER A 166 -16.68 5.07 -23.40
C SER A 166 -15.78 6.24 -23.77
#